data_AF-A0A9E7CSE2-F1
#
_entry.id   AF-A0A9E7CSE2-F1
#
_cell.length_a   1.000
_cell.length_b   1.000
_cell.length_c   1.000
_cell.angle_alpha   90.00
_cell.angle_beta   90.00
_cell.angle_gamma   90.00
#
_symmetry.space_group_name_H-M   'P 1'
#
loop_
_entity.id
_entity.type
_entity.pdbx_description
1 polymer ?
#
loop_
_entity_poly.entity_id
_entity_poly.type
_entity_poly.pdbx_seq_one_letter_code
_entity_poly.pdbx_strand_id
1 'polypeptide(L)'
;MRNQKIKQILTAVFPVLVFTLLVSCKGDKQKEEVTSEIDMDESLEQASSEINETQPEKTYHTLVAGFIECKSNATERSHCRNEITKIISEKYNIDDFRDGTQSFVIYDSIQPLIKRSNKWKSIGLATNQEVLDKALEHTNKGGLSLIIDTSNSYGHVVMILPGESYPSGSWNLKLPPVLSLLNPQPESSFFGKPLSFAFKRSDDLQVFIRE
;
A
#
# COMPACT_ATOMS: atom_id res chain seq x y z
N MET A 1 -52.48 22.58 22.11
CA MET A 1 -51.95 23.61 21.18
C MET A 1 -50.75 23.00 20.45
N ARG A 2 -50.94 22.25 19.35
CA ARG A 2 -50.87 22.70 17.94
C ARG A 2 -49.69 23.62 17.64
N ASN A 3 -48.62 23.10 17.00
CA ASN A 3 -48.39 23.35 15.57
C ASN A 3 -47.14 22.62 15.03
N GLN A 4 -47.40 21.63 14.17
CA GLN A 4 -46.53 21.17 13.08
C GLN A 4 -46.24 22.32 12.10
N LYS A 5 -45.02 22.36 11.54
CA LYS A 5 -44.82 22.90 10.18
C LYS A 5 -44.03 21.90 9.34
N ILE A 6 -44.78 21.26 8.46
CA ILE A 6 -44.38 20.50 7.29
C ILE A 6 -43.76 21.47 6.27
N LYS A 7 -42.60 21.12 5.70
CA LYS A 7 -42.16 21.65 4.41
C LYS A 7 -41.98 20.46 3.46
N GLN A 8 -43.02 20.20 2.68
CA GLN A 8 -42.90 19.57 1.36
C GLN A 8 -42.36 20.64 0.40
N ILE A 9 -41.56 20.26 -0.61
CA ILE A 9 -41.52 20.91 -1.93
C ILE A 9 -40.84 19.97 -2.94
N LEU A 10 -41.65 19.63 -3.94
CA LEU A 10 -41.42 19.37 -5.37
C LEU A 10 -40.34 18.37 -5.82
N THR A 11 -40.87 17.22 -6.24
CA THR A 11 -40.59 16.53 -7.50
C THR A 11 -40.33 17.47 -8.68
N ALA A 12 -39.25 17.24 -9.42
CA ALA A 12 -39.10 17.66 -10.81
C ALA A 12 -38.56 16.48 -11.63
N VAL A 13 -39.45 15.87 -12.40
CA VAL A 13 -39.14 14.91 -13.47
C VAL A 13 -38.82 15.74 -14.72
N PHE A 14 -37.63 15.56 -15.27
CA PHE A 14 -37.27 16.09 -16.60
C PHE A 14 -36.82 14.93 -17.49
N PRO A 15 -37.55 14.62 -18.56
CA PRO A 15 -37.12 13.66 -19.56
C PRO A 15 -36.43 14.34 -20.74
N VAL A 16 -35.74 13.52 -21.55
CA VAL A 16 -35.34 13.75 -22.95
C VAL A 16 -34.05 14.55 -23.19
N LEU A 17 -32.99 13.89 -23.67
CA LEU A 17 -32.63 13.94 -25.11
C LEU A 17 -31.49 12.96 -25.44
N VAL A 18 -31.78 12.06 -26.37
CA VAL A 18 -30.83 11.22 -27.09
C VAL A 18 -30.11 12.09 -28.12
N PHE A 19 -28.78 12.06 -28.13
CA PHE A 19 -27.97 12.49 -29.28
C PHE A 19 -26.98 11.38 -29.62
N THR A 20 -27.33 10.63 -30.65
CA THR A 20 -26.44 9.73 -31.39
C THR A 20 -25.55 10.60 -32.29
N LEU A 21 -24.23 10.52 -32.11
CA LEU A 21 -23.27 10.98 -33.11
C LEU A 21 -22.51 9.75 -33.62
N LEU A 22 -22.91 9.30 -34.80
CA LEU A 22 -22.18 8.39 -35.65
C LEU A 22 -20.98 9.16 -36.22
N VAL A 23 -19.77 8.80 -35.80
CA VAL A 23 -18.55 9.21 -36.51
C VAL A 23 -18.19 8.09 -37.48
N SER A 24 -18.53 8.34 -38.74
CA SER A 24 -18.04 7.62 -39.90
C SER A 24 -16.72 8.26 -40.33
N CYS A 25 -15.62 7.49 -40.33
CA CYS A 25 -14.42 7.82 -41.07
C CYS A 25 -13.94 6.58 -41.82
N LYS A 26 -14.32 6.58 -43.10
CA LYS A 26 -13.80 5.76 -44.19
C LYS A 26 -12.46 6.33 -44.60
N GLY A 27 -11.43 5.50 -44.66
CA GLY A 27 -10.08 5.89 -45.07
C GLY A 27 -9.26 4.67 -45.43
N ASP A 28 -9.50 4.16 -46.65
CA ASP A 28 -8.76 3.08 -47.28
C ASP A 28 -7.27 3.41 -47.42
N LYS A 29 -6.40 2.48 -47.02
CA LYS A 29 -5.11 2.23 -47.66
C LYS A 29 -4.85 0.72 -47.71
N GLN A 30 -5.05 0.16 -48.91
CA GLN A 30 -4.48 -1.11 -49.31
C GLN A 30 -2.95 -0.99 -49.35
N LYS A 31 -2.25 -2.02 -48.85
CA LYS A 31 -0.99 -2.46 -49.44
C LYS A 31 -0.84 -3.98 -49.27
N GLU A 32 -0.37 -4.57 -50.34
CA GLU A 32 -0.33 -5.99 -50.68
C GLU A 32 0.49 -6.86 -49.71
N GLU A 33 -0.10 -8.02 -49.43
CA GLU A 33 0.45 -9.38 -49.39
C GLU A 33 1.97 -9.57 -49.62
N VAL A 34 2.64 -10.14 -48.61
CA VAL A 34 3.83 -10.98 -48.81
C VAL A 34 3.63 -12.24 -47.98
N THR A 35 3.35 -13.32 -48.69
CA THR A 35 3.41 -14.70 -48.24
C THR A 35 4.87 -15.14 -48.27
N SER A 36 5.40 -15.58 -47.14
CA SER A 36 6.54 -16.51 -47.13
C SER A 36 6.43 -17.39 -45.88
N GLU A 37 6.04 -18.63 -46.14
CA GLU A 37 6.20 -19.78 -45.24
C GLU A 37 7.68 -19.93 -44.88
N ILE A 38 7.97 -19.98 -43.58
CA ILE A 38 9.18 -20.61 -43.06
C ILE A 38 8.74 -21.46 -41.87
N ASP A 39 8.79 -22.76 -42.08
CA ASP A 39 8.75 -23.79 -41.05
C ASP A 39 9.82 -23.51 -40.00
N MET A 40 9.45 -23.53 -38.73
CA MET A 40 10.42 -23.73 -37.66
C MET A 40 9.78 -24.56 -36.55
N ASP A 41 10.05 -25.86 -36.67
CA ASP A 41 9.86 -26.90 -35.68
C ASP A 41 10.73 -26.66 -34.43
N GLU A 42 10.27 -27.27 -33.34
CA GLU A 42 10.99 -27.69 -32.14
C GLU A 42 11.74 -26.67 -31.26
N SER A 43 11.24 -26.62 -30.01
CA SER A 43 12.05 -26.81 -28.80
C SER A 43 13.07 -25.71 -28.46
N LEU A 44 12.77 -24.93 -27.42
CA LEU A 44 13.45 -25.03 -26.12
C LEU A 44 13.02 -23.87 -25.20
N GLU A 45 12.52 -24.29 -24.04
CA GLU A 45 12.84 -23.71 -22.72
C GLU A 45 12.53 -22.23 -22.47
N GLN A 46 11.32 -22.01 -21.96
CA GLN A 46 11.12 -21.67 -20.54
C GLN A 46 12.31 -20.99 -19.86
N ALA A 47 12.61 -19.76 -20.27
CA ALA A 47 13.43 -18.83 -19.49
C ALA A 47 12.63 -18.36 -18.27
N SER A 48 12.49 -19.22 -17.26
CA SER A 48 12.28 -18.77 -15.89
C SER A 48 13.51 -17.96 -15.51
N SER A 49 13.39 -16.64 -15.49
CA SER A 49 14.41 -15.81 -14.86
C SER A 49 14.42 -16.16 -13.37
N GLU A 50 15.33 -17.04 -12.97
CA GLU A 50 15.80 -17.07 -11.60
C GLU A 50 16.48 -15.74 -11.33
N ILE A 51 15.67 -14.77 -10.87
CA ILE A 51 16.19 -13.56 -10.27
C ILE A 51 16.91 -14.05 -9.02
N ASN A 52 18.22 -13.82 -8.98
CA ASN A 52 19.06 -14.17 -7.85
C ASN A 52 18.71 -13.25 -6.69
N GLU A 53 17.60 -13.60 -6.02
CA GLU A 53 16.92 -12.81 -5.01
C GLU A 53 17.88 -12.57 -3.84
N THR A 54 18.08 -11.30 -3.47
CA THR A 54 18.98 -10.98 -2.36
C THR A 54 18.38 -11.53 -1.05
N GLN A 55 19.21 -11.94 -0.08
CA GLN A 55 18.72 -12.47 1.22
C GLN A 55 17.67 -11.58 1.93
N PRO A 56 17.77 -10.24 1.90
CA PRO A 56 16.72 -9.35 2.44
C PRO A 56 15.39 -9.49 1.72
N GLU A 57 15.40 -9.64 0.40
CA GLU A 57 14.21 -9.75 -0.46
C GLU A 57 13.47 -11.07 -0.20
N LYS A 58 14.20 -12.18 -0.16
CA LYS A 58 13.68 -13.50 0.21
C LYS A 58 13.02 -13.48 1.60
N THR A 59 13.59 -12.73 2.54
CA THR A 59 13.03 -12.59 3.89
C THR A 59 11.67 -11.90 3.85
N TYR A 60 11.53 -10.79 3.12
CA TYR A 60 10.24 -10.09 3.03
C TYR A 60 9.18 -10.87 2.26
N HIS A 61 9.58 -11.64 1.25
CA HIS A 61 8.68 -12.54 0.55
C HIS A 61 8.07 -13.58 1.51
N THR A 62 8.90 -14.21 2.35
CA THR A 62 8.42 -15.15 3.37
C THR A 62 7.51 -14.47 4.40
N LEU A 63 7.80 -13.24 4.82
CA LEU A 63 6.96 -12.49 5.76
C LEU A 63 5.56 -12.19 5.19
N VAL A 64 5.49 -11.71 3.95
CA VAL A 64 4.20 -11.44 3.29
C VAL A 64 3.42 -12.73 3.05
N ALA A 65 4.07 -13.78 2.56
CA ALA A 65 3.44 -15.08 2.35
C ALA A 65 2.91 -15.68 3.66
N GLY A 66 3.71 -15.64 4.73
CA GLY A 66 3.30 -16.12 6.05
C GLY A 66 2.12 -15.35 6.64
N PHE A 67 2.07 -14.02 6.44
CA PHE A 67 0.90 -13.23 6.82
C PHE A 67 -0.36 -13.65 6.05
N ILE A 68 -0.25 -13.81 4.73
CA ILE A 68 -1.37 -14.23 3.87
C ILE A 68 -1.89 -15.60 4.31
N GLU A 69 -1.00 -16.56 4.52
CA GLU A 69 -1.34 -17.91 4.97
C GLU A 69 -1.98 -17.91 6.36
N CYS A 70 -1.44 -17.12 7.30
CA CYS A 70 -2.02 -16.97 8.63
C CYS A 70 -3.47 -16.46 8.53
N LYS A 71 -3.72 -15.47 7.67
CA LYS A 71 -5.06 -14.91 7.46
C LYS A 71 -6.00 -15.86 6.71
N SER A 72 -5.51 -16.66 5.76
CA SER A 72 -6.36 -17.64 5.05
C SER A 72 -6.81 -18.79 5.95
N ASN A 73 -5.98 -19.16 6.93
CA ASN A 73 -6.27 -20.24 7.89
C ASN A 73 -6.97 -19.74 9.16
N ALA A 74 -7.16 -18.44 9.31
CA ALA A 74 -7.78 -17.84 10.47
C ALA A 74 -9.30 -18.12 10.51
N THR A 75 -9.77 -18.68 11.62
CA THR A 75 -11.21 -18.83 11.89
C THR A 75 -11.87 -17.52 12.30
N GLU A 76 -11.09 -16.56 12.82
CA GLU A 76 -11.56 -15.26 13.25
C GLU A 76 -10.82 -14.11 12.57
N ARG A 77 -11.54 -13.01 12.30
CA ARG A 77 -10.94 -11.77 11.76
C ARG A 77 -9.85 -11.19 12.66
N SER A 78 -9.92 -11.48 13.96
CA SER A 78 -9.00 -11.03 15.01
C SER A 78 -7.59 -11.64 14.89
N HIS A 79 -7.45 -12.81 14.26
CA HIS A 79 -6.18 -13.52 14.17
C HIS A 79 -5.17 -12.80 13.25
N CYS A 80 -3.89 -12.98 13.55
CA CYS A 80 -2.72 -12.46 12.81
C CYS A 80 -2.63 -10.93 12.74
N ARG A 81 -3.46 -10.20 13.50
CA ARG A 81 -3.49 -8.72 13.50
C ARG A 81 -2.24 -8.09 14.12
N ASN A 82 -1.39 -8.87 14.77
CA ASN A 82 -0.12 -8.48 15.37
C ASN A 82 1.09 -8.82 14.48
N GLU A 83 0.90 -9.27 13.25
CA GLU A 83 2.04 -9.71 12.43
C GLU A 83 2.99 -8.56 12.09
N ILE A 84 2.46 -7.38 11.74
CA ILE A 84 3.30 -6.21 11.44
C ILE A 84 4.10 -5.74 12.66
N THR A 85 3.52 -5.78 13.86
CA THR A 85 4.20 -5.38 15.09
C THR A 85 5.25 -6.40 15.50
N LYS A 86 4.98 -7.69 15.31
CA LYS A 86 5.96 -8.77 15.45
C LYS A 86 7.16 -8.54 14.52
N ILE A 87 6.91 -8.38 13.23
CA ILE A 87 7.95 -8.15 12.21
C ILE A 87 8.84 -6.97 12.58
N ILE A 88 8.23 -5.84 12.93
CA ILE A 88 8.97 -4.63 13.29
C ILE A 88 9.80 -4.87 14.56
N SER A 89 9.19 -5.45 15.59
CA SER A 89 9.84 -5.70 16.88
C SER A 89 11.04 -6.64 16.75
N GLU A 90 10.89 -7.73 16.00
CA GLU A 90 11.94 -8.73 15.78
C GLU A 90 13.06 -8.18 14.88
N LYS A 91 12.71 -7.51 13.77
CA LYS A 91 13.70 -6.98 12.83
C LYS A 91 14.60 -5.90 13.45
N TYR A 92 14.01 -5.01 14.24
CA TYR A 92 14.73 -3.88 14.84
C TYR A 92 15.13 -4.12 16.30
N ASN A 93 14.82 -5.30 16.85
CA ASN A 93 15.06 -5.66 18.25
C ASN A 93 14.50 -4.61 19.23
N ILE A 94 13.22 -4.28 19.08
CA ILE A 94 12.51 -3.29 19.90
C ILE A 94 11.29 -3.89 20.59
N ASP A 95 10.96 -3.37 21.78
CA ASP A 95 9.80 -3.81 22.56
C ASP A 95 8.64 -2.80 22.56
N ASP A 96 8.74 -1.78 21.71
CA ASP A 96 7.77 -0.69 21.59
C ASP A 96 6.34 -1.17 21.30
N PHE A 97 6.19 -2.36 20.71
CA PHE A 97 4.92 -2.99 20.35
C PHE A 97 4.64 -4.28 21.12
N ARG A 98 5.18 -4.42 22.32
CA ARG A 98 4.82 -5.48 23.27
C ARG A 98 3.89 -4.95 24.37
N ASP A 99 2.97 -5.79 24.81
CA ASP A 99 2.14 -5.52 25.99
C ASP A 99 2.84 -5.97 27.28
N GLY A 100 2.18 -5.79 28.43
CA GLY A 100 2.71 -6.17 29.74
C GLY A 100 2.96 -7.68 29.92
N THR A 101 2.46 -8.52 29.02
CA THR A 101 2.70 -9.97 28.99
C THR A 101 3.82 -10.36 28.01
N GLN A 102 4.50 -9.39 27.39
CA GLN A 102 5.48 -9.57 26.32
C GLN A 102 4.89 -10.05 24.98
N SER A 103 3.57 -10.08 24.85
CA SER A 103 2.90 -10.43 23.61
C SER A 103 2.90 -9.24 22.64
N PHE A 104 2.99 -9.50 21.34
CA PHE A 104 2.90 -8.44 20.33
C PHE A 104 1.48 -7.88 20.25
N VAL A 105 1.37 -6.56 20.33
CA VAL A 105 0.09 -5.85 20.23
C VAL A 105 -0.46 -5.88 18.80
N ILE A 106 -1.77 -5.75 18.64
CA ILE A 106 -2.41 -5.66 17.32
C ILE A 106 -2.09 -4.32 16.62
N TYR A 107 -2.20 -4.29 15.29
CA TYR A 107 -1.88 -3.13 14.47
C TYR A 107 -2.61 -1.83 14.88
N ASP A 108 -3.88 -1.94 15.30
CA ASP A 108 -4.69 -0.83 15.85
C ASP A 108 -4.00 -0.08 16.99
N SER A 109 -3.12 -0.75 17.74
CA SER A 109 -2.43 -0.16 18.88
C SER A 109 -1.20 0.66 18.49
N ILE A 110 -0.70 0.53 17.25
CA ILE A 110 0.54 1.18 16.80
C ILE A 110 0.44 2.69 16.94
N GLN A 111 -0.59 3.32 16.36
CA GLN A 111 -0.72 4.77 16.36
C GLN A 111 -0.85 5.34 17.79
N PRO A 112 -1.71 4.81 18.68
CA PRO A 112 -1.73 5.23 20.09
C PRO A 112 -0.38 5.04 20.82
N LEU A 113 0.34 3.95 20.58
CA LEU A 113 1.62 3.65 21.21
C LEU A 113 2.73 4.61 20.78
N ILE A 114 2.81 4.89 19.48
CA ILE A 114 3.79 5.82 18.92
C ILE A 114 3.53 7.24 19.41
N LYS A 115 2.26 7.70 19.40
CA LYS A 115 1.90 9.06 19.82
C LYS A 115 2.24 9.37 21.28
N ARG A 116 2.25 8.37 22.16
CA ARG A 116 2.56 8.53 23.59
C ARG A 116 4.02 8.22 23.93
N SER A 117 4.80 7.71 22.97
CA SER A 117 6.19 7.32 23.17
C SER A 117 7.12 8.49 22.92
N ASN A 118 8.16 8.64 23.75
CA ASN A 118 9.26 9.57 23.51
C ASN A 118 10.34 8.99 22.59
N LYS A 119 10.23 7.72 22.18
CA LYS A 119 11.15 7.05 21.25
C LYS A 119 10.78 7.27 19.79
N TRP A 120 9.63 7.90 19.53
CA TRP A 120 9.13 8.11 18.19
C TRP A 120 8.89 9.58 17.93
N LYS A 121 9.26 10.00 16.72
CA LYS A 121 9.11 11.38 16.29
C LYS A 121 8.32 11.44 15.01
N SER A 122 7.24 12.21 15.06
CA SER A 122 6.56 12.67 13.84
C SER A 122 7.48 13.68 13.14
N ILE A 123 7.80 13.42 11.87
CA ILE A 123 8.69 14.28 11.07
C ILE A 123 7.99 15.04 9.95
N GLY A 124 6.67 14.86 9.80
CA GLY A 124 5.86 15.59 8.82
C GLY A 124 4.98 14.67 7.96
N LEU A 125 4.28 15.29 7.00
CA LEU A 125 3.31 14.61 6.14
C LEU A 125 4.00 13.86 5.00
N ALA A 126 3.43 12.72 4.59
CA ALA A 126 3.90 11.94 3.45
C ALA A 126 3.66 12.64 2.10
N THR A 127 2.93 13.77 2.09
CA THR A 127 2.71 14.62 0.93
C THR A 127 3.84 15.62 0.66
N ASN A 128 4.90 15.61 1.48
CA ASN A 128 6.10 16.44 1.37
C ASN A 128 7.33 15.59 1.00
N GLN A 129 8.04 15.95 -0.07
CA GLN A 129 9.23 15.24 -0.54
C GLN A 129 10.36 15.18 0.49
N GLU A 130 10.67 16.30 1.15
CA GLU A 130 11.78 16.37 2.12
C GLU A 130 11.53 15.43 3.32
N VAL A 131 10.27 15.26 3.71
CA VAL A 131 9.87 14.34 4.77
C VAL A 131 10.10 12.88 4.34
N LEU A 132 9.67 12.53 3.13
CA LEU A 132 9.88 11.18 2.57
C LEU A 132 11.37 10.87 2.40
N ASP A 133 12.15 11.84 1.90
CA ASP A 133 13.59 11.69 1.70
C ASP A 133 14.30 11.47 3.03
N LYS A 134 13.97 12.26 4.05
CA LYS A 134 14.53 12.10 5.41
C LYS A 134 14.19 10.74 6.02
N ALA A 135 12.96 10.27 5.84
CA ALA A 135 12.53 8.97 6.35
C ALA A 135 13.24 7.81 5.62
N LEU A 136 13.36 7.91 4.30
CA LEU A 136 14.08 6.92 3.50
C LEU A 136 15.57 6.91 3.84
N GLU A 137 16.19 8.07 4.00
CA GLU A 137 17.59 8.19 4.43
C GLU A 137 17.81 7.57 5.82
N HIS A 138 16.94 7.85 6.78
CA HIS A 138 16.97 7.22 8.11
C HIS A 138 16.88 5.69 7.98
N THR A 139 15.97 5.20 7.14
CA THR A 139 15.77 3.76 6.92
C THR A 139 16.95 3.10 6.22
N ASN A 140 17.55 3.76 5.23
CA ASN A 140 18.74 3.30 4.51
C ASN A 140 19.97 3.19 5.44
N LYS A 141 20.00 3.97 6.53
CA LYS A 141 21.03 3.87 7.58
C LYS A 141 20.72 2.82 8.65
N GLY A 142 19.68 2.00 8.46
CA GLY A 142 19.26 0.96 9.39
C GLY A 142 18.23 1.41 10.42
N GLY A 143 17.75 2.65 10.34
CA GLY A 143 16.67 3.16 11.18
C GLY A 143 15.29 2.63 10.81
N LEU A 144 14.30 2.87 11.67
CA LEU A 144 12.92 2.44 11.46
C LEU A 144 12.02 3.65 11.17
N SER A 145 11.40 3.66 10.00
CA SER A 145 10.39 4.65 9.64
C SER A 145 9.05 3.98 9.32
N LEU A 146 7.98 4.60 9.79
CA LEU A 146 6.60 4.18 9.54
C LEU A 146 5.81 5.32 8.89
N ILE A 147 4.85 4.97 8.03
CA ILE A 147 3.83 5.88 7.53
C ILE A 147 2.49 5.35 8.00
N ILE A 148 1.72 6.24 8.63
CA ILE A 148 0.46 5.90 9.28
C ILE A 148 -0.63 6.79 8.70
N ASP A 149 -1.72 6.17 8.24
CA ASP A 149 -2.96 6.90 8.01
C ASP A 149 -3.56 7.34 9.35
N THR A 150 -3.66 8.64 9.56
CA THR A 150 -4.12 9.22 10.82
C THR A 150 -5.56 9.71 10.77
N SER A 151 -6.27 9.48 9.67
CA SER A 151 -7.69 9.83 9.50
C SER A 151 -8.59 9.18 10.55
N ASN A 152 -8.18 8.02 11.07
CA ASN A 152 -8.86 7.26 12.10
C ASN A 152 -7.85 6.64 13.08
N SER A 153 -8.32 6.22 14.26
CA SER A 153 -7.48 5.58 15.30
C SER A 153 -6.91 4.21 14.91
N TYR A 154 -7.43 3.61 13.84
CA TYR A 154 -7.09 2.27 13.34
C TYR A 154 -6.51 2.33 11.93
N GLY A 155 -5.96 3.48 11.54
CA GLY A 155 -5.49 3.66 10.18
C GLY A 155 -4.39 2.68 9.80
N HIS A 156 -4.34 2.37 8.51
CA HIS A 156 -3.38 1.43 7.97
C HIS A 156 -1.95 1.94 8.17
N VAL A 157 -1.04 1.02 8.47
CA VAL A 157 0.37 1.30 8.77
C VAL A 157 1.23 0.59 7.74
N VAL A 158 2.20 1.30 7.19
CA VAL A 158 3.26 0.70 6.37
C VAL A 158 4.62 1.01 6.95
N MET A 159 5.55 0.08 6.76
CA MET A 159 6.95 0.26 7.10
C MET A 159 7.73 0.67 5.87
N ILE A 160 8.52 1.74 5.94
CA ILE A 160 9.44 2.10 4.88
C ILE A 160 10.57 1.07 4.84
N LEU A 161 10.95 0.65 3.63
CA LEU A 161 12.05 -0.29 3.42
C LEU A 161 13.30 0.45 2.92
N PRO A 162 14.50 -0.07 3.19
CA PRO A 162 15.71 0.42 2.55
C PRO A 162 15.64 0.24 1.02
N GLY A 163 16.17 1.19 0.28
CA GLY A 163 16.22 1.17 -1.18
C GLY A 163 16.17 2.56 -1.81
N GLU A 164 15.89 2.60 -3.10
CA GLU A 164 15.70 3.82 -3.87
C GLU A 164 14.22 4.20 -3.97
N SER A 165 13.95 5.50 -4.06
CA SER A 165 12.60 6.02 -4.27
C SER A 165 12.12 5.83 -5.72
N TYR A 166 10.83 5.60 -5.91
CA TYR A 166 10.19 5.49 -7.23
C TYR A 166 9.44 6.77 -7.59
N PRO A 167 9.54 7.29 -8.82
CA PRO A 167 8.70 8.41 -9.26
C PRO A 167 7.22 8.00 -9.28
N SER A 168 6.35 8.88 -8.83
CA SER A 168 4.89 8.70 -8.87
C SER A 168 4.23 9.90 -9.54
N GLY A 169 3.62 9.67 -10.71
CA GLY A 169 2.88 10.71 -11.44
C GLY A 169 1.63 11.16 -10.71
N SER A 170 0.92 10.25 -10.02
CA SER A 170 -0.31 10.58 -9.29
C SER A 170 -0.06 11.38 -8.01
N TRP A 171 1.14 11.28 -7.45
CA TRP A 171 1.55 12.08 -6.29
C TRP A 171 2.43 13.26 -6.67
N ASN A 172 3.00 13.28 -7.88
CA ASN A 172 4.05 14.23 -8.29
C ASN A 172 5.21 14.27 -7.27
N LEU A 173 5.62 13.10 -6.78
CA LEU A 173 6.67 12.90 -5.78
C LEU A 173 7.47 11.64 -6.11
N LYS A 174 8.65 11.49 -5.49
CA LYS A 174 9.37 10.22 -5.39
C LYS A 174 8.98 9.53 -4.08
N LEU A 175 8.50 8.31 -4.18
CA LEU A 175 7.92 7.56 -3.07
C LEU A 175 8.82 6.40 -2.67
N PRO A 176 9.00 6.14 -1.36
CA PRO A 176 9.85 5.04 -0.91
C PRO A 176 9.20 3.66 -1.17
N PRO A 177 10.01 2.59 -1.25
CA PRO A 177 9.51 1.22 -1.15
C PRO A 177 8.96 0.98 0.26
N VAL A 178 7.87 0.22 0.36
CA VAL A 178 7.25 -0.09 1.65
C VAL A 178 6.88 -1.57 1.80
N LEU A 179 6.79 -2.02 3.04
CA LEU A 179 6.08 -3.23 3.45
C LEU A 179 4.69 -2.84 3.94
N SER A 180 3.67 -3.51 3.39
CA SER A 180 2.27 -3.23 3.67
C SER A 180 1.51 -4.54 3.87
N LEU A 181 1.00 -4.78 5.08
CA LEU A 181 0.19 -5.96 5.43
C LEU A 181 -1.27 -5.55 5.64
N LEU A 182 -2.14 -5.90 4.68
CA LEU A 182 -3.54 -5.44 4.66
C LEU A 182 -4.44 -6.46 5.36
N ASN A 183 -4.91 -6.14 6.56
CA ASN A 183 -5.80 -7.03 7.33
C ASN A 183 -7.16 -7.34 6.64
N PRO A 184 -7.85 -6.36 6.02
CA PRO A 184 -9.13 -6.62 5.36
C PRO A 184 -8.98 -7.39 4.05
N GLN A 185 -7.81 -7.30 3.41
CA GLN A 185 -7.52 -7.89 2.11
C GLN A 185 -6.09 -8.45 2.09
N PRO A 186 -5.84 -9.58 2.78
CA PRO A 186 -4.49 -10.10 3.01
C PRO A 186 -3.71 -10.35 1.72
N GLU A 187 -4.36 -10.83 0.67
CA GLU A 187 -3.77 -11.13 -0.64
C GLU A 187 -3.24 -9.89 -1.36
N SER A 188 -3.70 -8.69 -0.97
CA SER A 188 -3.18 -7.41 -1.46
C SER A 188 -1.97 -6.92 -0.66
N SER A 189 -1.46 -7.70 0.31
CA SER A 189 -0.24 -7.37 1.04
C SER A 189 0.99 -7.50 0.14
N PHE A 190 1.99 -6.65 0.36
CA PHE A 190 3.17 -6.60 -0.50
C PHE A 190 4.38 -6.02 0.22
N PHE A 191 5.54 -6.17 -0.39
CA PHE A 191 6.77 -5.47 -0.04
C PHE A 191 7.43 -4.87 -1.30
N GLY A 192 8.31 -3.89 -1.12
CA GLY A 192 9.15 -3.33 -2.17
C GLY A 192 8.45 -2.41 -3.19
N LYS A 193 7.12 -2.40 -3.25
CA LYS A 193 6.36 -1.48 -4.12
C LYS A 193 6.33 -0.07 -3.54
N PRO A 194 6.15 0.98 -4.37
CA PRO A 194 6.08 2.35 -3.87
C PRO A 194 4.86 2.60 -2.99
N LEU A 195 4.98 3.55 -2.06
CA LEU A 195 3.93 3.96 -1.11
C LEU A 195 2.52 4.12 -1.72
N SER A 196 2.43 4.56 -2.98
CA SER A 196 1.15 4.74 -3.69
C SER A 196 0.36 3.45 -3.91
N PHE A 197 0.96 2.27 -3.73
CA PHE A 197 0.25 0.99 -3.74
C PHE A 197 -0.50 0.74 -2.43
N ALA A 198 -0.06 1.33 -1.32
CA ALA A 198 -0.72 1.20 -0.02
C ALA A 198 -1.77 2.30 0.22
N PHE A 199 -1.55 3.50 -0.31
CA PHE A 199 -2.40 4.65 -0.04
C PHE A 199 -2.72 5.49 -1.28
N LYS A 200 -3.87 6.16 -1.22
CA LYS A 200 -4.11 7.37 -2.01
C LYS A 200 -3.39 8.54 -1.34
N ARG A 201 -3.00 9.55 -2.14
CA ARG A 201 -2.42 10.79 -1.61
C ARG A 201 -3.43 11.43 -0.65
N SER A 202 -3.03 11.68 0.60
CA SER A 202 -3.83 12.35 1.62
C SER A 202 -2.93 13.08 2.61
N ASP A 203 -3.43 14.20 3.16
CA ASP A 203 -2.77 14.93 4.25
C ASP A 203 -2.96 14.25 5.62
N ASP A 204 -3.72 13.15 5.68
CA ASP A 204 -3.82 12.31 6.86
C ASP A 204 -2.62 11.34 7.01
N LEU A 205 -1.75 11.27 6.02
CA LEU A 205 -0.60 10.37 6.04
C LEU A 205 0.58 11.01 6.76
N GLN A 206 0.85 10.54 7.98
CA GLN A 206 1.92 11.06 8.83
C GLN A 206 3.13 10.11 8.83
N VAL A 207 4.32 10.69 8.69
CA VAL A 207 5.58 9.94 8.75
C VAL A 207 6.19 10.02 10.15
N PHE A 208 6.55 8.87 10.69
CA PHE A 208 7.21 8.72 11.98
C PHE A 208 8.55 8.02 11.81
N ILE A 209 9.56 8.48 12.53
CA ILE A 209 10.84 7.78 12.68
C ILE A 209 11.02 7.37 14.14
N ARG A 210 11.73 6.27 14.36
CA ARG A 210 12.15 5.85 15.69
C ARG A 210 13.53 6.43 15.99
N GLU A 211 13.67 7.12 17.12
CA GLU A 211 14.94 7.66 17.62
C GLU A 211 15.74 6.61 18.43
#